data_AF-A0A2V8MNU1-F1
#
_entry.id   AF-A0A2V8MNU1-F1
#
_cell.length_a   1.000
_cell.length_b   1.000
_cell.length_c   1.000
_cell.angle_alpha   90.00
_cell.angle_beta   90.00
_cell.angle_gamma   90.00
#
_symmetry.space_group_name_H-M   'P 1'
#
loop_
_entity.id
_entity.type
_entity.pdbx_description
1 polymer ?
#
loop_
_entity_poly.entity_id
_entity_poly.type
_entity_poly.pdbx_seq_one_letter_code
_entity_poly.pdbx_strand_id
1 'polypeptide(L)'
;MSPEQAGGAPVDARTDIFSFGVVLYELLAGRRPFAAHSTTEELHRIIHSSPEPLNEEVPLPLRTIVEKALRKDPAERYQTMRQRSLILAKILSDRENPRYSVSFSPFLLRALPGRSSEIQTKACHENSRSGR
;
A
#
# COMPACT_ATOMS: atom_id res chain seq x y z
N MET A 1 11.65 7.42 6.37
CA MET A 1 12.40 8.57 5.82
C MET A 1 12.33 8.51 4.31
N SER A 2 12.27 9.66 3.64
CA SER A 2 12.45 9.72 2.18
C SER A 2 13.93 9.54 1.79
N PRO A 3 14.23 9.18 0.53
CA PRO A 3 15.60 9.06 0.03
C PRO A 3 16.42 10.35 0.20
N GLU A 4 15.82 11.50 -0.08
CA GLU A 4 16.45 12.81 0.08
C GLU A 4 16.78 13.12 1.55
N GLN A 5 15.88 12.77 2.49
CA GLN A 5 16.17 12.89 3.92
C GLN A 5 17.27 11.94 4.39
N ALA A 6 17.26 10.69 3.90
CA ALA A 6 18.25 9.68 4.26
C ALA A 6 19.66 10.02 3.70
N GLY A 7 19.71 10.64 2.53
CA GLY A 7 20.96 11.06 1.88
C GLY A 7 21.42 12.48 2.25
N GLY A 8 20.67 13.23 3.06
CA GLY A 8 21.02 14.61 3.43
C GLY A 8 20.85 15.62 2.28
N ALA A 9 20.01 15.33 1.30
CA ALA A 9 19.68 16.22 0.19
C ALA A 9 18.57 17.22 0.57
N PRO A 10 18.38 18.31 -0.19
CA PRO A 10 17.28 19.25 0.04
C PRO A 10 15.92 18.55 0.06
N VAL A 11 15.11 18.89 1.05
CA VAL A 11 13.80 18.31 1.30
C VAL A 11 12.72 19.28 0.83
N ASP A 12 11.69 18.75 0.18
CA ASP A 12 10.47 19.49 -0.16
C ASP A 12 9.22 18.66 0.15
N ALA A 13 8.03 19.21 -0.18
CA ALA A 13 6.74 18.59 0.10
C ALA A 13 6.54 17.19 -0.52
N ARG A 14 7.38 16.79 -1.49
CA ARG A 14 7.34 15.45 -2.12
C ARG A 14 7.94 14.37 -1.21
N THR A 15 8.59 14.73 -0.12
CA THR A 15 8.93 13.81 0.97
C THR A 15 7.68 13.21 1.62
N ASP A 16 6.61 13.99 1.80
CA ASP A 16 5.35 13.49 2.37
C ASP A 16 4.65 12.51 1.42
N ILE A 17 4.86 12.67 0.11
CA ILE A 17 4.36 11.74 -0.91
C ILE A 17 5.04 10.38 -0.78
N PHE A 18 6.36 10.38 -0.55
CA PHE A 18 7.12 9.15 -0.31
C PHE A 18 6.69 8.48 0.99
N SER A 19 6.59 9.24 2.09
CA SER A 19 6.17 8.72 3.40
C SER A 19 4.77 8.12 3.35
N PHE A 20 3.84 8.75 2.63
CA PHE A 20 2.54 8.15 2.36
C PHE A 20 2.65 6.84 1.56
N GLY A 21 3.49 6.80 0.52
CA GLY A 21 3.72 5.60 -0.27
C GLY A 21 4.20 4.42 0.58
N VAL A 22 5.07 4.70 1.56
CA VAL A 22 5.56 3.71 2.53
C VAL A 22 4.42 3.17 3.39
N VAL A 23 3.60 4.06 3.96
CA VAL A 23 2.45 3.66 4.78
C VAL A 23 1.47 2.86 3.93
N LEU A 24 1.09 3.34 2.75
CA LEU A 24 0.16 2.62 1.87
C LEU A 24 0.70 1.25 1.44
N TYR A 25 2.01 1.14 1.16
CA TYR A 25 2.64 -0.14 0.90
C TYR A 25 2.47 -1.08 2.09
N GLU A 26 2.79 -0.61 3.31
CA GLU A 26 2.68 -1.42 4.52
C GLU A 26 1.23 -1.83 4.80
N LEU A 27 0.26 -0.96 4.49
CA LEU A 27 -1.16 -1.27 4.60
C LEU A 27 -1.58 -2.43 3.69
N LEU A 28 -1.01 -2.48 2.48
CA LEU A 28 -1.37 -3.45 1.44
C LEU A 28 -0.54 -4.75 1.52
N ALA A 29 0.72 -4.64 1.89
CA ALA A 29 1.66 -5.76 1.96
C ALA A 29 1.74 -6.42 3.34
N GLY A 30 1.28 -5.71 4.40
CA GLY A 30 1.43 -6.15 5.79
C GLY A 30 2.87 -6.12 6.31
N ARG A 31 3.79 -5.46 5.59
CA ARG A 31 5.22 -5.38 5.89
C ARG A 31 5.82 -4.08 5.35
N ARG A 32 6.93 -3.63 5.92
CA ARG A 32 7.62 -2.41 5.47
C ARG A 32 8.36 -2.65 4.14
N PRO A 33 8.38 -1.67 3.22
CA PRO A 33 8.98 -1.80 1.90
C PRO A 33 10.51 -1.92 1.89
N PHE A 34 11.19 -1.35 2.90
CA PHE A 34 12.65 -1.26 2.96
C PHE A 34 13.22 -1.82 4.27
N ALA A 35 12.48 -2.73 4.93
CA ALA A 35 12.94 -3.36 6.16
C ALA A 35 14.31 -4.03 5.96
N ALA A 36 15.18 -3.91 6.96
CA ALA A 36 16.53 -4.46 6.97
C ALA A 36 16.95 -4.85 8.39
N HIS A 37 18.10 -5.52 8.54
CA HIS A 37 18.57 -5.99 9.84
C HIS A 37 19.28 -4.91 10.66
N SER A 38 19.65 -3.79 10.03
CA SER A 38 20.26 -2.63 10.70
C SER A 38 19.72 -1.32 10.13
N THR A 39 19.81 -0.25 10.92
CA THR A 39 19.40 1.10 10.49
C THR A 39 20.19 1.57 9.27
N THR A 40 21.51 1.33 9.23
CA THR A 40 22.36 1.71 8.09
C THR A 40 21.93 0.99 6.81
N GLU A 41 21.63 -0.30 6.91
CA GLU A 41 21.15 -1.08 5.76
C GLU A 41 19.75 -0.62 5.31
N GLU A 42 18.86 -0.29 6.25
CA GLU A 42 17.54 0.27 5.92
C GLU A 42 17.67 1.61 5.18
N LEU A 43 18.55 2.51 5.65
CA LEU A 43 18.82 3.78 4.96
C LEU A 43 19.37 3.54 3.55
N HIS A 44 20.30 2.60 3.39
CA HIS A 44 20.82 2.23 2.09
C HIS A 44 19.71 1.71 1.16
N ARG A 45 18.80 0.84 1.65
CA ARG A 45 17.63 0.36 0.87
C ARG A 45 16.66 1.50 0.54
N ILE A 46 16.43 2.42 1.46
CA ILE A 46 15.59 3.61 1.22
C ILE A 46 16.18 4.45 0.08
N ILE A 47 17.50 4.61 0.00
CA ILE A 47 18.14 5.41 -1.05
C ILE A 47 18.20 4.66 -2.38
N HIS A 48 18.58 3.38 -2.37
CA HIS A 48 19.03 2.68 -3.58
C HIS A 48 18.12 1.54 -4.07
N SER A 49 17.24 0.99 -3.22
CA SER A 49 16.48 -0.22 -3.54
C SER A 49 15.01 0.07 -3.80
N SER A 50 14.39 -0.65 -4.73
CA SER A 50 12.94 -0.63 -4.92
C SER A 50 12.25 -1.57 -3.93
N PRO A 51 11.01 -1.27 -3.51
CA PRO A 51 10.23 -2.20 -2.70
C PRO A 51 9.93 -3.47 -3.52
N GLU A 52 9.74 -4.59 -2.85
CA GLU A 52 9.23 -5.78 -3.52
C GLU A 52 7.83 -5.53 -4.07
N PRO A 53 7.46 -6.09 -5.24
CA PRO A 53 6.15 -5.89 -5.83
C PRO A 53 5.00 -6.30 -4.88
N LEU A 54 3.92 -5.52 -4.89
CA LEU A 54 2.67 -5.90 -4.23
C LEU A 54 2.02 -7.07 -4.96
N ASN A 55 1.30 -7.92 -4.20
CA ASN A 55 0.54 -9.05 -4.74
C ASN A 55 -0.42 -8.59 -5.84
N GLU A 56 -0.61 -9.41 -6.88
CA GLU A 56 -1.55 -9.16 -7.99
C GLU A 56 -3.00 -9.03 -7.55
N GLU A 57 -3.36 -9.64 -6.41
CA GLU A 57 -4.66 -9.45 -5.74
C GLU A 57 -4.91 -7.99 -5.36
N VAL A 58 -3.85 -7.20 -5.15
CA VAL A 58 -3.98 -5.76 -4.94
C VAL A 58 -4.38 -5.12 -6.27
N PRO A 59 -5.49 -4.36 -6.28
CA PRO A 59 -5.96 -3.68 -7.48
C PRO A 59 -4.86 -2.86 -8.16
N LEU A 60 -4.72 -3.02 -9.47
CA LEU A 60 -3.70 -2.33 -10.27
C LEU A 60 -3.61 -0.82 -9.98
N PRO A 61 -4.72 -0.08 -9.86
CA PRO A 61 -4.64 1.35 -9.54
C PRO A 61 -3.92 1.65 -8.21
N LEU A 62 -4.10 0.81 -7.18
CA LEU A 62 -3.41 0.97 -5.90
C LEU A 62 -1.91 0.64 -6.03
N ARG A 63 -1.57 -0.42 -6.76
CA ARG A 63 -0.17 -0.77 -7.05
C ARG A 63 0.55 0.37 -7.78
N THR A 64 -0.08 0.96 -8.79
CA THR A 64 0.48 2.10 -9.54
C THR A 64 0.69 3.32 -8.65
N ILE A 65 -0.24 3.63 -7.73
CA ILE A 65 -0.07 4.74 -6.77
C ILE A 65 1.18 4.50 -5.91
N VAL A 66 1.31 3.30 -5.35
CA VAL A 66 2.43 2.96 -4.46
C VAL A 66 3.75 3.02 -5.22
N GLU A 67 3.81 2.42 -6.41
CA GLU A 67 5.01 2.42 -7.25
C GLU A 67 5.46 3.84 -7.58
N LYS A 68 4.54 4.71 -8.00
CA LYS A 68 4.86 6.11 -8.34
C LYS A 68 5.23 6.94 -7.11
N ALA A 69 4.59 6.71 -5.96
CA ALA A 69 4.90 7.41 -4.72
C ALA A 69 6.29 7.04 -4.17
N LEU A 70 6.74 5.80 -4.39
CA LEU A 70 8.01 5.26 -3.89
C LEU A 70 9.20 5.42 -4.85
N ARG A 71 9.03 6.16 -5.96
CA ARG A 71 10.14 6.53 -6.85
C ARG A 71 11.22 7.30 -6.09
N LYS A 72 12.49 6.99 -6.38
CA LYS A 72 13.62 7.57 -5.64
C LYS A 72 13.80 9.04 -5.98
N ASP A 73 13.74 9.38 -7.26
CA ASP A 73 13.74 10.77 -7.71
C ASP A 73 12.38 11.44 -7.38
N PRO A 74 12.36 12.52 -6.58
CA PRO A 74 11.16 13.32 -6.34
C PRO A 74 10.46 13.83 -7.62
N ALA A 75 11.19 14.05 -8.72
CA ALA A 75 10.61 14.48 -9.99
C ALA A 75 9.77 13.39 -10.67
N GLU A 76 10.05 12.12 -10.41
CA GLU A 76 9.27 10.99 -10.92
C GLU A 76 8.01 10.69 -10.07
N ARG A 77 7.92 11.28 -8.87
CA ARG A 77 6.76 11.14 -7.99
C ARG A 77 5.58 11.99 -8.46
N TYR A 78 4.47 11.87 -7.75
CA TYR A 78 3.42 12.89 -7.82
C TYR A 78 3.99 14.24 -7.39
N GLN A 79 3.61 15.32 -8.07
CA GLN A 79 4.14 16.65 -7.75
C GLN A 79 3.34 17.33 -6.64
N THR A 80 2.11 16.87 -6.40
CA THR A 80 1.28 17.34 -5.29
C THR A 80 0.54 16.19 -4.63
N MET A 81 0.28 16.31 -3.32
CA MET A 81 -0.58 15.38 -2.58
C MET A 81 -2.00 15.32 -3.17
N ARG A 82 -2.50 16.45 -3.70
CA ARG A 82 -3.83 16.55 -4.35
C ARG A 82 -3.95 15.65 -5.57
N GLN A 83 -2.93 15.59 -6.43
CA GLN A 83 -2.94 14.70 -7.61
C GLN A 83 -3.18 13.24 -7.21
N ARG A 84 -2.57 12.79 -6.12
CA ARG A 84 -2.74 11.42 -5.62
C ARG A 84 -4.05 11.21 -4.87
N SER A 85 -4.46 12.16 -4.02
CA SER A 85 -5.69 12.05 -3.23
C SER A 85 -6.92 11.92 -4.12
N LEU A 86 -6.93 12.58 -5.29
CA LEU A 86 -7.99 12.43 -6.30
C LEU A 86 -8.06 11.01 -6.88
N ILE A 87 -6.91 10.39 -7.16
CA ILE A 87 -6.86 9.01 -7.67
C ILE A 87 -7.35 8.04 -6.60
N LEU A 88 -6.89 8.19 -5.35
CA LEU A 88 -7.34 7.35 -4.25
C LEU A 88 -8.83 7.53 -3.96
N ALA A 89 -9.33 8.77 -3.94
CA ALA A 89 -10.74 9.06 -3.76
C ALA A 89 -11.59 8.43 -4.88
N LYS A 90 -11.13 8.47 -6.13
CA LYS A 90 -11.82 7.80 -7.25
C LYS A 90 -11.93 6.28 -7.03
N ILE A 91 -10.86 5.64 -6.57
CA ILE A 91 -10.87 4.20 -6.25
C ILE A 91 -11.83 3.91 -5.08
N LEU A 92 -11.85 4.77 -4.06
CA LEU A 92 -12.71 4.60 -2.89
C LEU A 92 -14.19 4.95 -3.16
N SER A 93 -14.48 5.83 -4.11
CA SER A 93 -15.84 6.16 -4.52
C SER A 93 -16.46 5.04 -5.37
N ASP A 94 -15.64 4.20 -6.00
CA ASP A 94 -16.06 2.93 -6.61
C ASP A 94 -16.36 1.83 -5.55
N ARG A 95 -16.70 2.20 -4.31
CA ARG A 95 -16.97 1.29 -3.17
C ARG A 95 -18.12 0.30 -3.41
N GLU A 96 -18.98 0.55 -4.38
CA GLU A 96 -20.03 -0.39 -4.81
C GLU A 96 -19.53 -1.44 -5.82
N ASN A 97 -18.25 -1.39 -6.18
CA ASN A 97 -17.64 -2.35 -7.10
C ASN A 97 -17.00 -3.51 -6.31
N PRO A 98 -17.60 -4.72 -6.32
CA PRO A 98 -17.13 -5.87 -5.56
C PRO A 98 -15.72 -6.37 -5.97
N ARG A 99 -15.12 -5.77 -7.01
CA ARG A 99 -13.74 -6.06 -7.46
C ARG A 99 -12.66 -5.39 -6.60
N TYR A 100 -13.01 -4.45 -5.73
CA TYR A 100 -12.07 -3.78 -4.82
C TYR A 100 -12.24 -4.27 -3.36
N SER A 101 -12.21 -5.59 -3.11
CA SER A 101 -12.08 -6.11 -1.76
C SER A 101 -10.63 -6.01 -1.31
N VAL A 102 -10.28 -4.93 -0.61
CA VAL A 102 -8.99 -4.85 0.09
C VAL A 102 -9.04 -5.78 1.30
N SER A 103 -8.36 -6.92 1.18
CA SER A 103 -8.02 -7.73 2.35
C SER A 103 -6.95 -6.98 3.13
N PHE A 104 -7.35 -6.35 4.23
CA PHE A 104 -6.39 -5.75 5.15
C PHE A 104 -5.60 -6.87 5.83
N SER A 105 -4.29 -6.70 5.94
CA SER A 105 -3.45 -7.61 6.74
C SER A 105 -4.04 -7.81 8.14
N PRO A 106 -3.92 -9.01 8.76
CA PRO A 106 -4.32 -9.25 10.15
C PRO A 106 -3.77 -8.24 11.15
N PHE A 107 -2.58 -7.67 10.85
CA PHE A 107 -1.98 -6.60 11.65
C PHE A 107 -2.86 -5.34 11.72
N LEU A 108 -3.48 -4.96 10.60
CA LEU A 108 -4.30 -3.75 10.49
C LEU A 108 -5.71 -3.95 11.00
N LEU A 109 -6.28 -5.14 10.81
CA LEU A 109 -7.53 -5.54 11.46
C LEU A 109 -7.46 -5.35 12.98
N ARG A 110 -6.27 -5.50 13.58
CA ARG A 110 -6.03 -5.29 15.01
C ARG A 110 -5.75 -3.83 15.40
N ALA A 111 -5.26 -3.01 14.47
CA ALA A 111 -4.89 -1.60 14.70
C ALA A 111 -6.03 -0.61 14.40
N LEU A 112 -7.08 -1.03 13.68
CA LEU A 112 -8.25 -0.21 13.43
C LEU A 112 -9.20 -0.24 14.65
N PRO A 113 -9.50 0.91 15.29
CA PRO A 113 -10.49 0.94 16.36
C PRO A 113 -11.88 0.65 15.78
N GLY A 114 -12.50 -0.44 16.23
CA GLY A 114 -13.94 -0.69 16.04
C GLY A 114 -14.34 -1.55 14.84
N ARG A 115 -13.72 -2.70 14.59
CA ARG A 115 -14.34 -3.75 13.76
C ARG A 115 -14.37 -5.09 14.51
N SER A 116 -15.46 -5.31 15.23
CA SER A 116 -15.81 -6.61 15.78
C SER A 116 -15.82 -7.67 14.68
N SER A 117 -15.32 -8.83 15.08
CA SER A 117 -15.11 -10.07 14.35
C SER A 117 -16.40 -10.70 13.81
N GLU A 118 -16.76 -10.44 12.56
CA GLU A 118 -17.70 -11.30 11.82
C GLU A 118 -17.35 -11.34 10.34
N ILE A 119 -16.27 -12.05 10.00
CA ILE A 119 -16.16 -12.73 8.70
C ILE A 119 -15.67 -14.14 9.01
N GLN A 120 -16.55 -14.94 9.60
CA GLN A 120 -16.36 -16.37 9.71
C GLN A 120 -16.95 -17.01 8.45
N THR A 121 -16.06 -17.44 7.58
CA THR A 121 -16.14 -18.70 6.84
C THR A 121 -17.54 -19.14 6.41
N LYS A 122 -18.00 -18.66 5.25
CA LYS A 122 -18.93 -19.44 4.41
C LYS A 122 -18.22 -19.84 3.13
N ALA A 123 -17.26 -20.74 3.29
CA ALA A 123 -16.85 -21.66 2.25
C ALA A 123 -17.73 -22.91 2.34
N CYS A 124 -18.13 -23.44 1.19
CA CYS A 124 -18.73 -24.77 1.01
C CYS A 124 -20.12 -25.02 1.59
N HIS A 125 -21.16 -24.41 1.01
CA HIS A 125 -22.40 -25.16 0.77
C HIS A 125 -23.13 -24.58 -0.42
N GLU A 126 -22.94 -25.21 -1.58
CA GLU A 126 -23.97 -25.50 -2.59
C GLU A 126 -23.31 -26.14 -3.81
N ASN A 127 -23.04 -27.46 -3.72
CA ASN A 127 -22.93 -28.26 -4.93
C ASN A 127 -23.34 -29.72 -4.67
N SER A 128 -24.64 -29.98 -4.74
CA SER A 128 -25.20 -31.32 -5.05
C SER A 128 -26.71 -31.24 -5.30
N ARG A 129 -27.07 -30.61 -6.42
CA ARG A 129 -28.27 -31.01 -7.19
C ARG A 129 -27.79 -31.93 -8.32
N SER A 130 -27.96 -33.24 -8.17
CA SER A 130 -28.19 -34.19 -9.28
C SER A 130 -28.35 -35.61 -8.71
N GLY A 131 -29.38 -36.32 -9.12
CA GLY A 131 -29.59 -37.75 -8.81
C GLY A 131 -31.04 -38.09 -8.49
N ARG A 132 -31.90 -38.09 -9.52
CA ARG A 132 -33.08 -38.96 -9.55
C ARG A 132 -32.62 -40.39 -9.81
#